data_AF-A0A955N7Q3-F1
#
_entry.id   AF-A0A955N7Q3-F1
#
_cell.length_a   1.000
_cell.length_b   1.000
_cell.length_c   1.000
_cell.angle_alpha   90.00
_cell.angle_beta   90.00
_cell.angle_gamma   90.00
#
_symmetry.space_group_name_H-M   'P 1'
#
loop_
_entity.id
_entity.type
_entity.pdbx_description
1 polymer ?
#
loop_
_entity_poly.entity_id
_entity_poly.type
_entity_poly.pdbx_seq_one_letter_code
_entity_poly.pdbx_strand_id
1 'polypeptide(L)'
;MSSAATMTPNGSAKTQPLNPRALTAPTTIQETGLPEELLVQLLVRTLYTQGELTERTAGEIMKLPYGVMKELFTLIQREKLCEVKGHGESLGVLLRYVLTEAGRHRANAFMDLCRYVGPAPVPLNQYIDMIRSQPVNSLTIDRRTVTAATEHLVLTPGTVDQLGEAVNSGWAIFLYGPPGNGKTVLAEAIGKMLEAVGGGEVYIPYAMEVDGQIIQVFDPITHVRVDAPQEAARSLIEAKVEKDTRWVLCKRPI
;
A
#
# COMPACT_ATOMS: atom_id res chain seq x y z
N MET A 1 -34.26 -40.58 -13.91
CA MET A 1 -33.60 -40.60 -12.59
C MET A 1 -32.11 -40.34 -12.81
N SER A 2 -31.76 -39.06 -12.91
CA SER A 2 -30.88 -38.33 -11.98
C SER A 2 -29.45 -38.91 -11.91
N SER A 3 -28.57 -38.37 -12.76
CA SER A 3 -27.12 -38.54 -12.65
C SER A 3 -26.57 -37.25 -12.02
N ALA A 4 -26.04 -37.37 -10.81
CA ALA A 4 -25.50 -36.26 -10.04
C ALA A 4 -24.12 -35.85 -10.60
N ALA A 5 -24.02 -34.59 -11.02
CA ALA A 5 -22.74 -33.97 -11.36
C ALA A 5 -22.04 -33.54 -10.07
N THR A 6 -20.93 -34.21 -9.76
CA THR A 6 -20.02 -33.84 -8.68
C THR A 6 -19.23 -32.59 -9.10
N MET A 7 -19.59 -31.43 -8.55
CA MET A 7 -18.74 -30.24 -8.61
C MET A 7 -17.54 -30.42 -7.68
N THR A 8 -16.35 -30.55 -8.24
CA THR A 8 -15.09 -30.39 -7.51
C THR A 8 -14.84 -28.91 -7.22
N PRO A 9 -14.43 -28.53 -6.00
CA PRO A 9 -14.15 -27.13 -5.67
C PRO A 9 -12.84 -26.67 -6.31
N ASN A 10 -12.87 -25.47 -6.89
CA ASN A 10 -11.71 -24.75 -7.41
C ASN A 10 -10.60 -24.68 -6.35
N GLY A 11 -9.39 -25.06 -6.74
CA GLY A 11 -8.20 -24.99 -5.90
C GLY A 11 -7.95 -23.57 -5.41
N SER A 12 -8.01 -23.36 -4.11
CA SER A 12 -7.46 -22.19 -3.44
C SER A 12 -5.97 -22.12 -3.73
N ALA A 13 -5.55 -21.16 -4.57
CA ALA A 13 -4.15 -20.81 -4.70
C ALA A 13 -3.63 -20.46 -3.30
N LYS A 14 -2.67 -21.25 -2.78
CA LYS A 14 -2.02 -20.95 -1.52
C LYS A 14 -1.20 -19.67 -1.73
N THR A 15 -1.72 -18.53 -1.30
CA THR A 15 -1.00 -17.26 -1.33
C THR A 15 0.20 -17.39 -0.39
N GLN A 16 1.39 -17.45 -0.97
CA GLN A 16 2.63 -17.41 -0.22
C GLN A 16 2.76 -16.01 0.40
N PRO A 17 3.15 -15.86 1.67
CA PRO A 17 3.23 -14.54 2.30
C PRO A 17 4.18 -13.64 1.52
N LEU A 18 3.69 -12.45 1.14
CA LEU A 18 4.43 -11.46 0.36
C LEU A 18 5.72 -11.07 1.08
N ASN A 19 6.90 -11.23 0.47
CA ASN A 19 8.13 -10.72 1.07
C ASN A 19 8.19 -9.18 0.90
N PRO A 20 8.20 -8.38 1.98
CA PRO A 20 8.19 -6.91 1.89
C PRO A 20 9.36 -6.32 1.11
N ARG A 21 10.50 -7.04 1.06
CA ARG A 21 11.69 -6.63 0.30
C ARG A 21 11.58 -6.94 -1.20
N ALA A 22 10.65 -7.79 -1.60
CA ALA A 22 10.42 -8.23 -2.98
C ALA A 22 9.11 -7.70 -3.55
N LEU A 23 8.74 -6.47 -3.19
CA LEU A 23 7.59 -5.74 -3.75
C LEU A 23 7.74 -5.55 -5.26
N THR A 24 7.38 -6.55 -6.06
CA THR A 24 7.43 -6.50 -7.52
C THR A 24 6.20 -5.79 -8.07
N ALA A 25 6.41 -4.83 -8.97
CA ALA A 25 5.31 -4.12 -9.63
C ALA A 25 4.51 -5.06 -10.53
N PRO A 26 3.16 -4.97 -10.54
CA PRO A 26 2.32 -5.75 -11.43
C PRO A 26 2.53 -5.31 -12.88
N THR A 27 2.68 -6.23 -13.82
CA THR A 27 2.93 -5.92 -15.23
C THR A 27 1.65 -5.88 -16.08
N THR A 28 0.59 -6.49 -15.60
CA THR A 28 -0.74 -6.60 -16.26
C THR A 28 -1.86 -6.17 -15.30
N ILE A 29 -3.04 -5.86 -15.84
CA ILE A 29 -4.23 -5.55 -15.02
C ILE A 29 -4.54 -6.69 -14.03
N GLN A 30 -4.43 -7.94 -14.48
CA GLN A 30 -4.76 -9.12 -13.68
C GLN A 30 -3.80 -9.28 -12.49
N GLU A 31 -2.51 -8.98 -12.67
CA GLU A 31 -1.50 -9.03 -11.60
C GLU A 31 -1.72 -7.99 -10.51
N THR A 32 -2.45 -6.90 -10.79
CA THR A 32 -2.80 -5.91 -9.76
C THR A 32 -3.69 -6.52 -8.67
N GLY A 33 -4.43 -7.59 -9.01
CA GLY A 33 -5.45 -8.22 -8.18
C GLY A 33 -6.77 -7.44 -8.09
N LEU A 34 -6.91 -6.34 -8.83
CA LEU A 34 -8.11 -5.50 -8.85
C LEU A 34 -9.02 -5.85 -10.04
N PRO A 35 -10.34 -5.62 -9.92
CA PRO A 35 -11.24 -5.66 -11.07
C PRO A 35 -10.86 -4.61 -12.13
N GLU A 36 -10.86 -5.00 -13.41
CA GLU A 36 -10.57 -4.11 -14.55
C GLU A 36 -11.45 -2.85 -14.53
N GLU A 37 -12.75 -3.02 -14.31
CA GLU A 37 -13.72 -1.92 -14.26
C GLU A 37 -13.37 -0.89 -13.16
N LEU A 38 -12.85 -1.32 -12.01
CA LEU A 38 -12.44 -0.40 -10.94
C LEU A 38 -11.25 0.46 -11.37
N LEU A 39 -10.28 -0.13 -12.09
CA LEU A 39 -9.13 0.59 -12.63
C LEU A 39 -9.53 1.54 -13.76
N VAL A 40 -10.45 1.13 -14.64
CA VAL A 40 -11.04 2.01 -15.66
C VAL A 40 -11.74 3.21 -15.02
N GLN A 41 -12.57 2.98 -14.00
CA GLN A 41 -13.24 4.04 -13.25
C GLN A 41 -12.24 5.01 -12.60
N LEU A 42 -11.16 4.49 -12.01
CA LEU A 42 -10.11 5.32 -11.43
C LEU A 42 -9.37 6.15 -12.51
N LEU A 43 -8.99 5.53 -13.64
CA LEU A 43 -8.30 6.23 -14.73
C LEU A 43 -9.19 7.33 -15.34
N VAL A 44 -10.47 7.04 -15.60
CA VAL A 44 -11.41 8.00 -16.18
C VAL A 44 -11.65 9.19 -15.24
N ARG A 45 -11.81 8.95 -13.92
CA ARG A 45 -11.91 10.04 -12.93
C ARG A 45 -10.62 10.85 -12.83
N THR A 46 -9.46 10.18 -12.94
CA THR A 46 -8.15 10.85 -12.95
C THR A 46 -7.99 11.77 -14.15
N LEU A 47 -8.31 11.30 -15.37
CA LEU A 47 -8.34 12.11 -16.58
C LEU A 47 -9.35 13.27 -16.48
N TYR A 48 -10.54 13.03 -15.92
CA TYR A 48 -11.54 14.08 -15.71
C TYR A 48 -11.04 15.20 -14.80
N THR A 49 -10.33 14.83 -13.73
CA THR A 49 -9.84 15.77 -12.73
C THR A 49 -8.63 16.57 -13.23
N GLN A 50 -7.75 15.94 -14.00
CA GLN A 50 -6.52 16.56 -14.53
C GLN A 50 -6.73 17.25 -15.89
N GLY A 51 -7.82 16.93 -16.59
CA GLY A 51 -8.15 17.43 -17.93
C GLY A 51 -7.41 16.72 -19.06
N GLU A 52 -6.08 16.65 -18.99
CA GLU A 52 -5.22 16.03 -20.00
C GLU A 52 -4.03 15.29 -19.35
N LEU A 53 -3.77 14.05 -19.77
CA LEU A 53 -2.67 13.24 -19.22
C LEU A 53 -1.93 12.45 -20.31
N THR A 54 -0.69 12.09 -20.02
CA THR A 54 0.03 11.02 -20.72
C THR A 54 -0.09 9.70 -19.94
N GLU A 55 0.21 8.57 -20.58
CA GLU A 55 0.28 7.27 -19.89
C GLU A 55 1.23 7.31 -18.69
N ARG A 56 2.37 7.99 -18.84
CA ARG A 56 3.38 8.14 -17.79
C ARG A 56 2.86 8.94 -16.61
N THR A 57 2.32 10.14 -16.84
CA THR A 57 1.84 11.00 -15.74
C THR A 57 0.63 10.39 -15.05
N ALA A 58 -0.25 9.70 -15.79
CA ALA A 58 -1.34 8.92 -15.20
C ALA A 58 -0.80 7.76 -14.33
N GLY A 59 0.23 7.05 -14.80
CA GLY A 59 0.91 6.00 -14.01
C GLY A 59 1.58 6.53 -12.75
N GLU A 60 2.18 7.73 -12.78
CA GLU A 60 2.78 8.38 -11.61
C GLU A 60 1.74 8.76 -10.54
N ILE A 61 0.55 9.20 -10.97
CA ILE A 61 -0.60 9.53 -10.09
C ILE A 61 -1.22 8.25 -9.52
N MET A 62 -1.52 7.27 -10.38
CA MET A 62 -2.14 6.00 -10.02
C MET A 62 -1.17 4.99 -9.41
N LYS A 63 0.14 5.28 -9.36
CA LYS A 63 1.19 4.36 -8.89
C LYS A 63 1.16 3.00 -9.60
N LEU A 64 0.83 3.02 -10.88
CA LEU A 64 0.79 1.83 -11.74
C LEU A 64 1.88 1.92 -12.80
N PRO A 65 2.58 0.81 -13.09
CA PRO A 65 3.65 0.80 -14.08
C PRO A 65 3.11 0.84 -15.50
N TYR A 66 4.01 1.08 -16.45
CA TYR A 66 3.67 1.32 -17.85
C TYR A 66 2.83 0.20 -18.48
N GLY A 67 3.12 -1.07 -18.19
CA GLY A 67 2.38 -2.22 -18.76
C GLY A 67 0.88 -2.16 -18.46
N VAL A 68 0.54 -1.97 -17.19
CA VAL A 68 -0.85 -1.83 -16.71
C VAL A 68 -1.50 -0.59 -17.31
N MET A 69 -0.80 0.55 -17.30
CA MET A 69 -1.35 1.80 -17.83
C MET A 69 -1.63 1.70 -19.33
N LYS A 70 -0.75 1.08 -20.11
CA LYS A 70 -0.93 0.86 -21.55
C LYS A 70 -2.18 0.04 -21.84
N GLU A 71 -2.40 -1.05 -21.08
CA GLU A 71 -3.61 -1.85 -21.19
C GLU A 71 -4.87 -1.02 -20.88
N LEU A 72 -4.87 -0.25 -19.78
CA LEU A 72 -6.01 0.60 -19.41
C LEU A 72 -6.32 1.67 -20.44
N PHE A 73 -5.31 2.38 -20.97
CA PHE A 73 -5.50 3.38 -22.02
C PHE A 73 -6.02 2.75 -23.32
N THR A 74 -5.59 1.52 -23.64
CA THR A 74 -6.12 0.79 -24.80
C THR A 74 -7.61 0.47 -24.62
N LEU A 75 -8.02 0.05 -23.42
CA LEU A 75 -9.43 -0.24 -23.09
C LEU A 75 -10.31 1.00 -23.24
N ILE A 76 -9.95 2.12 -22.59
CA ILE A 76 -10.79 3.32 -22.59
C ILE A 76 -10.82 4.03 -23.96
N GLN A 77 -9.78 3.87 -24.79
CA GLN A 77 -9.80 4.32 -26.18
C GLN A 77 -10.73 3.46 -27.04
N ARG A 78 -10.67 2.12 -26.89
CA ARG A 78 -11.56 1.19 -27.61
C ARG A 78 -13.03 1.47 -27.29
N GLU A 79 -13.32 1.85 -26.06
CA GLU A 79 -14.65 2.26 -25.59
C GLU A 79 -15.02 3.71 -25.94
N LYS A 80 -14.14 4.44 -26.64
CA LYS A 80 -14.33 5.84 -27.05
C LYS A 80 -14.55 6.81 -25.87
N LEU A 81 -14.00 6.49 -24.70
CA LEU A 81 -14.05 7.37 -23.52
C LEU A 81 -12.95 8.43 -23.55
N CYS A 82 -11.84 8.17 -24.22
CA CYS A 82 -10.79 9.17 -24.45
C CYS A 82 -10.34 9.19 -25.91
N GLU A 83 -9.68 10.30 -26.27
CA GLU A 83 -9.07 10.52 -27.57
C GLU A 83 -7.68 11.12 -27.43
N VAL A 84 -6.85 10.93 -28.45
CA VAL A 84 -5.50 11.48 -28.51
C VAL A 84 -5.59 12.94 -28.97
N LYS A 85 -5.23 13.87 -28.08
CA LYS A 85 -5.20 15.30 -28.39
C LYS A 85 -3.94 15.71 -29.15
N GLY A 86 -2.84 14.96 -28.98
CA GLY A 86 -1.57 15.19 -29.67
C GLY A 86 -0.38 14.54 -28.97
N HIS A 87 0.83 14.99 -29.30
CA HIS A 87 2.07 14.51 -28.67
C HIS A 87 2.46 15.41 -27.50
N GLY A 88 2.88 14.80 -26.39
CA GLY A 88 3.35 15.39 -25.15
C GLY A 88 4.61 16.24 -25.30
N GLU A 89 4.91 17.03 -24.27
CA GLU A 89 6.03 17.97 -24.25
C GLU A 89 7.42 17.28 -24.31
N SER A 90 7.49 15.98 -23.98
CA SER A 90 8.72 15.20 -24.02
C SER A 90 8.95 14.59 -25.40
N LEU A 91 9.96 15.09 -26.14
CA LEU A 91 10.52 14.59 -27.42
C LEU A 91 9.50 14.11 -28.48
N GLY A 92 8.23 14.46 -28.37
CA GLY A 92 7.15 14.01 -29.26
C GLY A 92 6.79 12.52 -29.18
N VAL A 93 7.27 11.76 -28.18
CA VAL A 93 7.07 10.29 -28.15
C VAL A 93 5.82 9.88 -27.35
N LEU A 94 5.47 10.62 -26.31
CA LEU A 94 4.33 10.27 -25.44
C LEU A 94 3.05 10.90 -25.97
N LEU A 95 1.98 10.14 -26.10
CA LEU A 95 0.67 10.67 -26.49
C LEU A 95 -0.02 11.35 -25.30
N ARG A 96 -0.70 12.46 -25.57
CA ARG A 96 -1.59 13.12 -24.61
C ARG A 96 -3.04 12.75 -24.90
N TYR A 97 -3.73 12.38 -23.85
CA TYR A 97 -5.11 11.90 -23.86
C TYR A 97 -6.02 12.88 -23.16
N VAL A 98 -7.20 13.10 -23.74
CA VAL A 98 -8.30 13.88 -23.16
C VAL A 98 -9.56 13.04 -23.20
N LEU A 99 -10.48 13.26 -22.26
CA LEU A 99 -11.79 12.61 -22.32
C LEU A 99 -12.61 13.14 -23.50
N THR A 100 -13.27 12.23 -24.20
CA THR A 100 -14.35 12.58 -25.14
C THR A 100 -15.56 13.10 -24.36
N GLU A 101 -16.59 13.56 -25.07
CA GLU A 101 -17.83 13.95 -24.41
C GLU A 101 -18.53 12.78 -23.71
N ALA A 102 -18.53 11.59 -24.33
CA ALA A 102 -19.02 10.37 -23.70
C ALA A 102 -18.18 10.00 -22.47
N GLY A 103 -16.86 10.16 -22.56
CA GLY A 103 -15.94 9.98 -21.43
C GLY A 103 -16.23 10.93 -20.27
N ARG A 104 -16.45 12.23 -20.55
CA ARG A 104 -16.83 13.22 -19.53
C ARG A 104 -18.15 12.86 -18.85
N HIS A 105 -19.16 12.46 -19.61
CA HIS A 105 -20.44 12.01 -19.05
C HIS A 105 -20.26 10.80 -18.14
N ARG A 106 -19.49 9.79 -18.57
CA ARG A 106 -19.22 8.58 -17.77
C ARG A 106 -18.37 8.89 -16.54
N ALA A 107 -17.43 9.82 -16.64
CA ALA A 107 -16.63 10.29 -15.51
C ALA A 107 -17.49 10.92 -14.42
N ASN A 108 -18.49 11.74 -14.77
CA ASN A 108 -19.42 12.31 -13.80
C ASN A 108 -20.19 11.22 -13.04
N ALA A 109 -20.71 10.21 -13.76
CA ALA A 109 -21.39 9.07 -13.12
C ALA A 109 -20.45 8.30 -12.16
N PHE A 110 -19.18 8.14 -12.52
CA PHE A 110 -18.18 7.53 -11.63
C PHE A 110 -17.85 8.41 -10.42
N MET A 111 -17.79 9.73 -10.58
CA MET A 111 -17.54 10.69 -9.49
C MET A 111 -18.70 10.74 -8.50
N ASP A 112 -19.94 10.50 -8.94
CA ASP A 112 -21.10 10.40 -8.07
C ASP A 112 -21.05 9.15 -7.17
N LEU A 113 -20.49 8.05 -7.68
CA LEU A 113 -20.28 6.82 -6.91
C LEU A 113 -19.09 6.91 -5.96
N CYS A 114 -17.97 7.46 -6.42
CA CYS A 114 -16.76 7.57 -5.63
C CYS A 114 -15.91 8.75 -6.14
N ARG A 115 -15.47 9.63 -5.22
CA ARG A 115 -14.63 10.79 -5.55
C ARG A 115 -13.13 10.55 -5.39
N TYR A 116 -12.72 9.34 -5.01
CA TYR A 116 -11.32 9.01 -4.85
C TYR A 116 -10.56 9.12 -6.19
N VAL A 117 -9.50 9.93 -6.19
CA VAL A 117 -8.55 10.08 -7.29
C VAL A 117 -7.15 10.05 -6.69
N GLY A 118 -6.29 9.17 -7.21
CA GLY A 118 -4.96 8.96 -6.66
C GLY A 118 -4.41 7.56 -6.97
N PRO A 119 -3.48 7.07 -6.14
CA PRO A 119 -2.88 5.75 -6.27
C PRO A 119 -3.93 4.63 -6.37
N ALA A 120 -3.71 3.65 -7.24
CA ALA A 120 -4.56 2.48 -7.32
C ALA A 120 -4.51 1.73 -5.98
N PRO A 121 -5.67 1.29 -5.47
CA PRO A 121 -5.70 0.57 -4.21
C PRO A 121 -4.99 -0.78 -4.33
N VAL A 122 -4.73 -1.41 -3.18
CA VAL A 122 -4.36 -2.82 -3.11
C VAL A 122 -5.55 -3.63 -2.60
N PRO A 123 -5.81 -4.84 -3.13
CA PRO A 123 -6.83 -5.73 -2.58
C PRO A 123 -6.60 -6.04 -1.09
N LEU A 124 -7.68 -6.17 -0.31
CA LEU A 124 -7.63 -6.47 1.13
C LEU A 124 -6.75 -7.70 1.45
N ASN A 125 -6.83 -8.76 0.67
CA ASN A 125 -6.01 -9.95 0.87
C ASN A 125 -4.50 -9.66 0.71
N GLN A 126 -4.10 -8.86 -0.29
CA GLN A 126 -2.70 -8.44 -0.45
C GLN A 126 -2.24 -7.59 0.73
N TYR A 127 -3.10 -6.71 1.25
CA TYR A 127 -2.82 -5.96 2.48
C TYR A 127 -2.59 -6.87 3.68
N ILE A 128 -3.48 -7.85 3.91
CA ILE A 128 -3.34 -8.82 5.01
C ILE A 128 -2.03 -9.60 4.88
N ASP A 129 -1.69 -10.07 3.68
CA ASP A 129 -0.47 -10.83 3.44
C ASP A 129 0.79 -9.98 3.68
N MET A 130 0.77 -8.70 3.29
CA MET A 130 1.86 -7.74 3.54
C MET A 130 2.06 -7.43 5.02
N ILE A 131 0.98 -7.28 5.79
CA ILE A 131 1.11 -7.02 7.23
C ILE A 131 1.66 -8.25 7.95
N ARG A 132 1.20 -9.45 7.57
CA ARG A 132 1.66 -10.73 8.16
C ARG A 132 3.14 -11.03 7.90
N SER A 133 3.70 -10.50 6.82
CA SER A 133 5.11 -10.69 6.47
C SER A 133 6.05 -9.65 7.09
N GLN A 134 5.52 -8.70 7.86
CA GLN A 134 6.28 -7.66 8.57
C GLN A 134 6.14 -7.77 10.10
N PRO A 135 6.39 -8.95 10.71
CA PRO A 135 6.18 -9.10 12.14
C PRO A 135 7.29 -8.44 12.96
N VAL A 136 6.87 -7.75 14.02
CA VAL A 136 7.79 -7.13 15.01
C VAL A 136 8.32 -8.17 16.00
N ASN A 137 7.62 -9.31 16.15
CA ASN A 137 7.96 -10.37 17.10
C ASN A 137 9.24 -11.16 16.73
N SER A 138 9.81 -10.92 15.54
CA SER A 138 11.07 -11.52 15.13
C SER A 138 12.28 -10.79 15.72
N LEU A 139 12.07 -9.64 16.37
CA LEU A 139 13.11 -8.82 16.96
C LEU A 139 13.38 -9.27 18.39
N THR A 140 14.63 -9.63 18.67
CA THR A 140 15.07 -9.92 20.04
C THR A 140 15.40 -8.62 20.75
N ILE A 141 14.61 -8.27 21.76
CA ILE A 141 14.81 -7.07 22.57
C ILE A 141 15.53 -7.47 23.85
N ASP A 142 16.78 -7.01 24.00
CA ASP A 142 17.57 -7.27 25.19
C ASP A 142 17.16 -6.34 26.36
N ARG A 143 17.45 -6.77 27.59
CA ARG A 143 17.15 -5.99 28.80
C ARG A 143 17.78 -4.60 28.78
N ARG A 144 18.95 -4.46 28.15
CA ARG A 144 19.68 -3.20 28.03
C ARG A 144 18.90 -2.18 27.20
N THR A 145 18.30 -2.63 26.10
CA THR A 145 17.48 -1.82 25.20
C THR A 145 16.19 -1.37 25.88
N VAL A 146 15.53 -2.27 26.63
CA VAL A 146 14.35 -1.91 27.45
C VAL A 146 14.72 -0.85 28.49
N THR A 147 15.81 -1.09 29.22
CA THR A 147 16.27 -0.17 30.28
C THR A 147 16.61 1.21 29.73
N ALA A 148 17.32 1.28 28.59
CA ALA A 148 17.65 2.54 27.94
C ALA A 148 16.39 3.26 27.43
N ALA A 149 15.44 2.54 26.84
CA ALA A 149 14.19 3.13 26.36
C ALA A 149 13.33 3.67 27.50
N THR A 150 13.38 3.07 28.69
CA THR A 150 12.59 3.48 29.86
C THR A 150 13.37 4.29 30.89
N GLU A 151 14.61 4.71 30.63
CA GLU A 151 15.48 5.39 31.60
C GLU A 151 14.86 6.68 32.16
N HIS A 152 14.12 7.39 31.32
CA HIS A 152 13.41 8.62 31.67
C HIS A 152 12.09 8.37 32.45
N LEU A 153 11.73 7.11 32.70
CA LEU A 153 10.54 6.70 33.44
C LEU A 153 10.91 6.13 34.81
N VAL A 154 10.14 6.47 35.83
CA VAL A 154 10.30 5.90 37.18
C VAL A 154 9.59 4.53 37.23
N LEU A 155 10.28 3.47 36.81
CA LEU A 155 9.78 2.09 36.81
C LEU A 155 10.53 1.23 37.82
N THR A 156 9.83 0.26 38.43
CA THR A 156 10.50 -0.75 39.26
C THR A 156 11.25 -1.76 38.38
N PRO A 157 12.33 -2.40 38.86
CA PRO A 157 13.06 -3.40 38.09
C PRO A 157 12.16 -4.54 37.59
N GLY A 158 11.17 -4.96 38.38
CA GLY A 158 10.21 -6.00 37.96
C GLY A 158 9.26 -5.53 36.85
N THR A 159 8.89 -4.25 36.82
CA THR A 159 8.09 -3.67 35.73
C THR A 159 8.87 -3.61 34.41
N VAL A 160 10.17 -3.29 34.48
CA VAL A 160 11.06 -3.32 33.31
C VAL A 160 11.16 -4.74 32.73
N ASP A 161 11.25 -5.76 33.60
CA ASP A 161 11.30 -7.16 33.18
C ASP A 161 9.99 -7.61 32.53
N GLN A 162 8.85 -7.31 33.15
CA GLN A 162 7.53 -7.59 32.58
C GLN A 162 7.31 -6.90 31.23
N LEU A 163 7.82 -5.66 31.08
CA LEU A 163 7.74 -4.95 29.82
C LEU A 163 8.60 -5.63 28.74
N GLY A 164 9.83 -6.04 29.08
CA GLY A 164 10.70 -6.75 28.16
C GLY A 164 10.10 -8.08 27.70
N GLU A 165 9.50 -8.84 28.61
CA GLU A 165 8.76 -10.08 28.29
C GLU A 165 7.56 -9.80 27.38
N ALA A 166 6.77 -8.77 27.72
CA ALA A 166 5.57 -8.40 26.96
C ALA A 166 5.92 -7.99 25.53
N VAL A 167 6.95 -7.17 25.32
CA VAL A 167 7.33 -6.75 23.96
C VAL A 167 7.93 -7.91 23.16
N ASN A 168 8.77 -8.77 23.77
CA ASN A 168 9.30 -9.96 23.09
C ASN A 168 8.21 -11.00 22.77
N SER A 169 7.08 -11.01 23.50
CA SER A 169 5.95 -11.90 23.19
C SER A 169 5.31 -11.58 21.83
N GLY A 170 5.46 -10.34 21.35
CA GLY A 170 4.85 -9.87 20.12
C GLY A 170 3.31 -9.76 20.17
N TRP A 171 2.71 -9.87 21.36
CA TRP A 171 1.27 -9.76 21.57
C TRP A 171 0.87 -8.33 21.91
N ALA A 172 -0.44 -8.06 21.84
CA ALA A 172 -0.99 -6.75 22.18
C ALA A 172 -0.78 -6.43 23.67
N ILE A 173 -0.23 -5.24 23.94
CA ILE A 173 0.00 -4.72 25.30
C ILE A 173 -1.10 -3.71 25.63
N PHE A 174 -1.80 -3.94 26.73
CA PHE A 174 -2.83 -3.01 27.24
C PHE A 174 -2.28 -2.18 28.40
N LEU A 175 -2.11 -0.88 28.20
CA LEU A 175 -1.70 0.07 29.23
C LEU A 175 -2.93 0.73 29.86
N TYR A 176 -3.21 0.45 31.14
CA TYR A 176 -4.40 0.96 31.84
C TYR A 176 -4.04 1.64 33.18
N GLY A 177 -4.96 2.46 33.71
CA GLY A 177 -4.84 3.13 35.02
C GLY A 177 -5.29 4.61 34.99
N PRO A 178 -5.22 5.33 36.13
CA PRO A 178 -5.60 6.74 36.22
C PRO A 178 -4.84 7.66 35.24
N PRO A 179 -5.44 8.76 34.76
CA PRO A 179 -4.73 9.74 33.93
C PRO A 179 -3.53 10.34 34.69
N GLY A 180 -2.47 10.73 33.97
CA GLY A 180 -1.26 11.31 34.57
C GLY A 180 -0.16 10.32 34.96
N ASN A 181 -0.42 9.00 34.95
CA ASN A 181 0.58 7.96 35.30
C ASN A 181 1.53 7.58 34.15
N GLY A 182 1.77 8.47 33.17
CA GLY A 182 2.78 8.24 32.13
C GLY A 182 2.47 7.13 31.11
N LYS A 183 1.22 6.65 30.97
CA LYS A 183 0.86 5.60 29.98
C LYS A 183 1.24 5.95 28.55
N THR A 184 0.95 7.17 28.11
CA THR A 184 1.32 7.66 26.78
C THR A 184 2.84 7.71 26.63
N VAL A 185 3.56 8.17 27.65
CA VAL A 185 5.03 8.22 27.65
C VAL A 185 5.63 6.80 27.59
N LEU A 186 5.03 5.83 28.28
CA LEU A 186 5.42 4.43 28.20
C LEU A 186 5.15 3.83 26.81
N ALA A 187 4.01 4.14 26.19
CA ALA A 187 3.70 3.71 24.82
C ALA A 187 4.72 4.30 23.81
N GLU A 188 5.04 5.58 23.94
CA GLU A 188 6.07 6.25 23.14
C GLU A 188 7.46 5.63 23.35
N ALA A 189 7.82 5.28 24.60
CA ALA A 189 9.07 4.60 24.91
C ALA A 189 9.15 3.23 24.25
N ILE A 190 8.06 2.45 24.26
CA ILE A 190 7.97 1.16 23.55
C ILE A 190 8.15 1.38 22.04
N GLY A 191 7.47 2.37 21.46
CA GLY A 191 7.60 2.68 20.04
C GLY A 191 9.03 3.05 19.63
N LYS A 192 9.69 3.93 20.39
CA LYS A 192 11.11 4.29 20.19
C LYS A 192 12.04 3.08 20.36
N MET A 193 11.74 2.20 21.30
CA MET A 193 12.49 0.97 21.51
C MET A 193 12.43 0.07 20.28
N LEU A 194 11.22 -0.14 19.74
CA LEU A 194 11.01 -0.92 18.52
C LEU A 194 11.72 -0.29 17.32
N GLU A 195 11.71 1.04 17.22
CA GLU A 195 12.48 1.77 16.20
C GLU A 195 13.99 1.50 16.31
N ALA A 196 14.55 1.57 17.52
CA ALA A 196 15.98 1.37 17.76
C ALA A 196 16.48 -0.05 17.39
N VAL A 197 15.62 -1.06 17.45
CA VAL A 197 15.95 -2.45 17.08
C VAL A 197 15.60 -2.82 15.64
N GLY A 198 15.25 -1.84 14.80
CA GLY A 198 14.92 -2.06 13.38
C GLY A 198 13.47 -2.53 13.13
N GLY A 199 12.61 -2.42 14.14
CA GLY A 199 11.18 -2.70 14.05
C GLY A 199 10.31 -1.48 13.78
N GLY A 200 10.91 -0.29 13.66
CA GLY A 200 10.18 0.97 13.53
C GLY A 200 9.57 1.24 12.17
N GLU A 201 9.76 0.37 11.18
CA GLU A 201 9.32 0.59 9.80
C GLU A 201 8.27 -0.45 9.35
N VAL A 202 7.35 -0.01 8.50
CA VAL A 202 6.31 -0.85 7.90
C VAL A 202 5.89 -0.32 6.53
N TYR A 203 5.69 -1.23 5.58
CA TYR A 203 5.01 -0.95 4.33
C TYR A 203 3.50 -0.95 4.54
N ILE A 204 2.86 0.15 4.16
CA ILE A 204 1.41 0.29 4.07
C ILE A 204 1.04 0.79 2.67
N PRO A 205 -0.14 0.44 2.14
CA PRO A 205 -0.57 0.95 0.85
C PRO A 205 -1.09 2.39 0.98
N TYR A 206 -1.15 3.10 -0.16
CA TYR A 206 -1.85 4.38 -0.21
C TYR A 206 -3.34 4.24 0.08
N ALA A 207 -3.97 3.25 -0.54
CA ALA A 207 -5.36 2.91 -0.38
C ALA A 207 -5.54 1.40 -0.55
N MET A 208 -6.66 0.89 -0.06
CA MET A 208 -7.04 -0.50 -0.21
C MET A 208 -8.46 -0.63 -0.74
N GLU A 209 -8.72 -1.75 -1.40
CA GLU A 209 -10.03 -2.12 -1.92
C GLU A 209 -10.67 -3.17 -1.01
N VAL A 210 -11.91 -2.91 -0.62
CA VAL A 210 -12.74 -3.78 0.22
C VAL A 210 -14.17 -3.74 -0.32
N ASP A 211 -14.67 -4.87 -0.82
CA ASP A 211 -16.05 -5.02 -1.33
C ASP A 211 -16.47 -3.94 -2.34
N GLY A 212 -15.57 -3.59 -3.25
CA GLY A 212 -15.78 -2.57 -4.29
C GLY A 212 -15.60 -1.12 -3.81
N GLN A 213 -15.29 -0.91 -2.53
CA GLN A 213 -15.02 0.41 -1.95
C GLN A 213 -13.52 0.66 -1.84
N ILE A 214 -13.12 1.91 -2.04
CA ILE A 214 -11.74 2.35 -1.87
C ILE A 214 -11.61 3.05 -0.52
N ILE A 215 -10.72 2.54 0.34
CA ILE A 215 -10.43 3.09 1.66
C ILE A 215 -9.00 3.63 1.65
N GLN A 216 -8.81 4.91 1.98
CA GLN A 216 -7.49 5.50 2.17
C GLN A 216 -6.84 4.96 3.44
N VAL A 217 -5.59 4.49 3.31
CA VAL A 217 -4.82 3.94 4.44
C VAL A 217 -3.68 4.88 4.79
N PHE A 218 -2.90 5.30 3.80
CA PHE A 218 -1.85 6.28 4.00
C PHE A 218 -2.45 7.68 4.15
N ASP A 219 -2.13 8.34 5.26
CA ASP A 219 -2.44 9.74 5.52
C ASP A 219 -1.13 10.50 5.78
N PRO A 220 -0.80 11.53 4.96
CA PRO A 220 0.45 12.29 5.11
C PRO A 220 0.55 13.11 6.39
N ILE A 221 -0.54 13.33 7.13
CA ILE A 221 -0.51 14.05 8.42
C ILE A 221 -0.01 13.12 9.53
N THR A 222 -0.44 11.86 9.50
CA THR A 222 -0.16 10.88 10.56
C THR A 222 1.01 9.95 10.24
N HIS A 223 1.18 9.57 8.97
CA HIS A 223 2.20 8.63 8.55
C HIS A 223 3.48 9.34 8.13
N VAL A 224 4.56 9.07 8.85
CA VAL A 224 5.90 9.57 8.52
C VAL A 224 6.54 8.64 7.51
N ARG A 225 6.70 9.10 6.26
CA ARG A 225 7.42 8.32 5.24
C ARG A 225 8.87 8.13 5.60
N VAL A 226 9.39 6.97 5.26
CA VAL A 226 10.82 6.68 5.28
C VAL A 226 11.25 6.57 3.83
N ASP A 227 12.23 7.38 3.44
CA ASP A 227 12.87 7.21 2.14
C ASP A 227 13.53 5.84 2.12
N ALA A 228 13.03 4.96 1.25
CA ALA A 228 13.62 3.64 1.11
C ALA A 228 15.11 3.83 0.80
N PRO A 229 16.03 3.18 1.54
CA PRO A 229 17.44 3.21 1.22
C PRO A 229 17.58 2.88 -0.25
N GLN A 230 18.31 3.71 -0.99
CA GLN A 230 18.60 3.46 -2.38
C GLN A 230 19.53 2.25 -2.41
N GLU A 231 18.97 1.05 -2.34
CA GLU A 231 19.71 -0.20 -2.46
C GLU A 231 20.42 -0.14 -3.80
N ALA A 232 21.74 0.04 -3.76
CA ALA A 232 22.59 -0.15 -4.93
C ALA A 232 22.28 -1.56 -5.44
N ALA A 233 21.62 -1.66 -6.60
CA ALA A 233 21.21 -2.93 -7.17
C ALA A 233 22.40 -3.88 -7.14
N ARG A 234 22.30 -5.00 -6.40
CA ARG A 234 23.44 -5.91 -6.22
C ARG A 234 23.66 -6.75 -7.48
N SER A 235 22.69 -6.74 -8.40
CA SER A 235 22.72 -7.42 -9.69
C SER A 235 21.97 -6.63 -10.78
N LEU A 236 22.39 -6.80 -12.04
CA LEU A 236 21.68 -6.28 -13.23
C LEU A 236 20.24 -6.81 -13.34
N ILE A 237 19.95 -7.96 -12.73
CA ILE A 237 18.60 -8.56 -12.68
C ILE A 237 17.72 -7.82 -11.67
N GLU A 238 18.26 -7.51 -10.47
CA GLU A 238 17.55 -6.72 -9.45
C GLU A 238 17.30 -5.28 -9.91
N ALA A 239 18.23 -4.71 -10.70
CA ALA A 239 18.04 -3.41 -11.33
C ALA A 239 16.86 -3.35 -12.32
N LYS A 240 16.36 -4.52 -12.76
CA LYS A 240 15.32 -4.65 -13.79
C LYS A 240 13.91 -4.90 -13.23
N VAL A 241 13.80 -5.24 -11.94
CA VAL A 241 12.50 -5.49 -11.30
C VAL A 241 11.98 -4.18 -10.73
N GLU A 242 11.00 -3.59 -11.40
CA GLU A 242 10.32 -2.38 -10.93
C GLU A 242 9.60 -2.68 -9.61
N LYS A 243 9.73 -1.77 -8.62
CA LYS A 243 9.09 -1.93 -7.31
C LYS A 243 7.63 -1.46 -7.37
N ASP A 244 6.72 -2.17 -6.69
CA ASP A 244 5.31 -1.76 -6.61
C ASP A 244 5.17 -0.47 -5.78
N THR A 245 4.92 0.65 -6.46
CA THR A 245 4.85 1.98 -5.83
C THR A 245 3.50 2.30 -5.20
N ARG A 246 2.53 1.36 -5.22
CA ARG A 246 1.28 1.47 -4.44
C ARG A 246 1.53 1.34 -2.93
N TRP A 247 2.69 0.81 -2.55
CA TRP A 247 3.14 0.66 -1.17
C TRP A 247 4.09 1.79 -0.78
N VAL A 248 3.97 2.23 0.47
CA VAL A 248 4.76 3.29 1.08
C VAL A 248 5.45 2.72 2.30
N LEU A 249 6.78 2.84 2.35
CA LEU A 249 7.52 2.60 3.58
C LEU A 249 7.31 3.78 4.51
N CYS A 250 6.82 3.51 5.72
CA CYS A 250 6.60 4.53 6.73
C CYS A 250 7.07 4.03 8.10
N LYS A 251 7.26 4.97 9.03
CA LYS A 251 7.41 4.62 10.43
C LYS A 251 6.14 3.96 10.93
N ARG A 252 6.27 2.92 11.75
CA ARG A 252 5.14 2.29 12.43
C ARG A 252 4.42 3.34 13.28
N PRO A 253 3.11 3.52 13.07
CA PRO A 253 2.32 4.36 13.96
C PRO A 253 2.38 3.83 15.40
N ILE A 254 2.54 4.73 16.37
CA ILE A 254 2.53 4.46 17.82
C ILE A 254 1.20 4.93 18.40
#